data_AF-A0A2G4JCU5-F1
#
_entry.id   AF-A0A2G4JCU5-F1
#
_cell.length_a   1.000
_cell.length_b   1.000
_cell.length_c   1.000
_cell.angle_alpha   90.00
_cell.angle_beta   90.00
_cell.angle_gamma   90.00
#
_symmetry.space_group_name_H-M   'P 1'
#
loop_
_entity.id
_entity.type
_entity.pdbx_description
1 polymer ?
#
loop_
_entity_poly.entity_id
_entity_poly.type
_entity_poly.pdbx_seq_one_letter_code
_entity_poly.pdbx_strand_id
1 'polypeptide(L)'
;EAILPNGTQQVLGYVPNFEFNWMNNYVFADDYAPLLPKGTIIKITAWHDNTAAKKSNPDPTQWIGWGDRTVDEMAHAWINITYMGDDDFTKEVEARKAKLTTTTERQQQ
;
A
#
# COMPACT_ATOMS: atom_id res chain seq x y z
N GLU A 1 -1.49 0.66 -4.36
CA GLU A 1 -1.85 2.04 -4.74
C GLU A 1 -3.36 2.25 -4.63
N ALA A 2 -3.80 3.49 -4.47
CA ALA A 2 -5.19 3.89 -4.58
C ALA A 2 -5.44 4.54 -5.93
N ILE A 3 -6.53 4.17 -6.58
CA ILE A 3 -7.08 4.85 -7.76
C ILE A 3 -8.33 5.57 -7.28
N LEU A 4 -8.26 6.90 -7.22
CA LEU A 4 -9.34 7.75 -6.72
C LEU A 4 -10.50 7.83 -7.74
N PRO A 5 -11.70 8.26 -7.32
CA PRO A 5 -12.87 8.37 -8.22
C PRO A 5 -12.66 9.28 -9.44
N ASN A 6 -11.73 10.25 -9.33
CA ASN A 6 -11.35 11.14 -10.44
C ASN A 6 -10.29 10.52 -11.38
N GLY A 7 -9.90 9.26 -11.17
CA GLY A 7 -8.87 8.56 -11.94
C GLY A 7 -7.42 8.81 -11.49
N THR A 8 -7.20 9.70 -10.51
CA THR A 8 -5.86 9.97 -10.00
C THR A 8 -5.32 8.76 -9.24
N GLN A 9 -4.05 8.42 -9.47
CA GLN A 9 -3.38 7.32 -8.78
C GLN A 9 -2.45 7.86 -7.70
N GLN A 10 -2.47 7.22 -6.53
CA GLN A 10 -1.61 7.55 -5.41
C GLN A 10 -0.98 6.27 -4.84
N VAL A 11 0.35 6.24 -4.76
CA VAL A 11 1.07 5.17 -4.07
C VAL A 11 0.84 5.32 -2.56
N LEU A 12 0.30 4.27 -1.93
CA LEU A 12 0.05 4.25 -0.48
C LEU A 12 1.18 3.54 0.30
N GLY A 13 1.86 2.61 -0.34
CA GLY A 13 2.96 1.85 0.22
C GLY A 13 3.78 1.22 -0.90
N TYR A 14 5.10 1.19 -0.71
CA TYR A 14 6.04 0.63 -1.66
C TYR A 14 7.17 -0.06 -0.90
N VAL A 15 7.35 -1.36 -1.16
CA VAL A 15 8.39 -2.18 -0.54
C VAL A 15 9.29 -2.67 -1.68
N PRO A 16 10.40 -1.97 -1.99
CA PRO A 16 11.24 -2.31 -3.15
C PRO A 16 11.98 -3.63 -3.00
N ASN A 17 12.35 -3.98 -1.76
CA ASN A 17 13.17 -5.15 -1.44
C ASN A 17 12.41 -6.07 -0.47
N PHE A 18 11.29 -6.63 -0.94
CA PHE A 18 10.55 -7.61 -0.16
C PHE A 18 11.36 -8.91 0.00
N GLU A 19 11.44 -9.39 1.24
CA GLU A 19 12.11 -10.64 1.60
C GLU A 19 11.08 -11.57 2.25
N PHE A 20 10.82 -12.72 1.60
CA PHE A 20 9.76 -13.65 2.03
C PHE A 20 9.97 -14.18 3.45
N ASN A 21 11.23 -14.35 3.87
CA ASN A 21 11.57 -14.79 5.21
C ASN A 21 11.19 -13.77 6.32
N TRP A 22 10.84 -12.53 5.94
CA TRP A 22 10.53 -11.44 6.86
C TRP A 22 9.15 -10.85 6.56
N MET A 23 8.12 -11.38 7.21
CA MET A 23 6.74 -10.91 7.09
C MET A 23 6.49 -9.76 8.07
N ASN A 24 6.62 -8.51 7.59
CA ASN A 24 6.48 -7.31 8.41
C ASN A 24 5.13 -6.61 8.21
N ASN A 25 4.63 -6.01 9.29
CA ASN A 25 3.50 -5.08 9.24
C ASN A 25 4.01 -3.64 9.11
N TYR A 26 3.54 -2.94 8.08
CA TYR A 26 3.82 -1.51 7.91
C TYR A 26 2.59 -0.71 8.35
N VAL A 27 2.71 -0.02 9.47
CA VAL A 27 1.63 0.75 10.08
C VAL A 27 1.89 2.23 9.84
N PHE A 28 0.86 2.96 9.40
CA PHE A 28 0.95 4.42 9.27
C PHE A 28 1.11 5.08 10.64
N ALA A 29 1.88 6.15 10.69
CA ALA A 29 1.88 7.04 11.85
C ALA A 29 0.49 7.68 12.04
N ASP A 30 0.22 8.15 13.25
CA ASP A 30 -1.03 8.84 13.60
C ASP A 30 -1.29 10.01 12.64
N ASP A 31 -2.54 10.16 12.19
CA ASP A 31 -2.98 11.16 11.20
C ASP A 31 -2.38 11.03 9.77
N TYR A 32 -1.47 10.08 9.51
CA TYR A 32 -0.87 9.86 8.18
C TYR A 32 -1.55 8.76 7.36
N ALA A 33 -2.42 7.94 7.97
CA ALA A 33 -3.19 6.96 7.23
C ALA A 33 -4.08 7.65 6.17
N PRO A 34 -4.05 7.24 4.90
CA PRO A 34 -4.72 7.98 3.82
C PRO A 34 -6.25 7.97 3.99
N LEU A 35 -6.87 9.15 3.87
CA LEU A 35 -8.32 9.28 3.78
C LEU A 35 -8.74 9.06 2.33
N LEU A 36 -9.47 7.97 2.08
CA LEU A 36 -9.86 7.57 0.74
C LEU A 36 -11.36 7.83 0.53
N PRO A 37 -11.74 8.66 -0.46
CA PRO A 37 -13.15 8.91 -0.73
C PRO A 37 -13.85 7.66 -1.26
N LYS A 38 -15.17 7.60 -1.07
CA LYS A 38 -16.02 6.54 -1.61
C LYS A 38 -15.79 6.37 -3.12
N GLY A 39 -15.67 5.12 -3.56
CA GLY A 39 -15.37 4.77 -4.95
C GLY A 39 -13.88 4.64 -5.26
N THR A 40 -13.00 4.81 -4.28
CA THR A 40 -11.57 4.49 -4.44
C THR A 40 -11.36 2.99 -4.66
N ILE A 41 -10.50 2.64 -5.62
CA ILE A 41 -10.06 1.27 -5.88
C ILE A 41 -8.67 1.08 -5.27
N ILE A 42 -8.48 0.03 -4.48
CA ILE A 42 -7.16 -0.40 -4.03
C ILE A 42 -6.61 -1.41 -5.03
N LYS A 43 -5.50 -1.04 -5.68
CA LYS A 43 -4.77 -1.93 -6.59
C LYS A 43 -3.45 -2.35 -5.93
N ILE A 44 -3.23 -3.66 -5.88
CA ILE A 44 -1.98 -4.27 -5.40
C ILE A 44 -1.20 -4.75 -6.62
N THR A 45 0.10 -4.54 -6.61
CA THR A 45 1.00 -5.05 -7.64
C THR A 45 2.19 -5.69 -6.95
N ALA A 46 2.49 -6.92 -7.34
CA ALA A 46 3.60 -7.69 -6.85
C ALA A 46 4.45 -8.13 -8.05
N TRP A 47 5.75 -8.29 -7.81
CA TRP A 47 6.71 -8.73 -8.82
C TRP A 47 7.41 -9.99 -8.33
N HIS A 48 7.44 -10.99 -9.20
CA HIS A 48 8.23 -12.21 -9.01
C HIS A 48 9.49 -12.12 -9.85
N ASP A 49 10.64 -12.24 -9.21
CA ASP A 49 11.95 -12.25 -9.87
C ASP A 49 12.36 -13.69 -10.18
N ASN A 50 12.09 -14.12 -11.42
CA ASN A 50 12.48 -15.44 -11.93
C ASN A 50 13.83 -15.42 -12.66
N THR A 51 14.68 -14.41 -12.42
CA THR A 51 16.00 -14.34 -13.07
C THR A 51 16.98 -15.30 -12.42
N ALA A 52 17.94 -15.81 -13.21
CA ALA A 52 19.02 -16.68 -12.70
C ALA A 52 19.96 -15.97 -11.69
N ALA A 53 19.86 -14.65 -11.55
CA ALA A 53 20.63 -13.88 -10.58
C ALA A 53 20.04 -13.97 -9.15
N LYS A 54 18.73 -14.28 -9.02
CA LYS A 54 18.07 -14.37 -7.72
C LYS A 54 18.41 -15.69 -7.03
N LYS A 55 19.47 -15.71 -6.23
CA LYS A 55 19.98 -16.94 -5.55
C LYS A 55 18.96 -17.67 -4.68
N SER A 56 17.92 -16.99 -4.19
CA SER A 56 16.86 -17.61 -3.40
C SER A 56 15.85 -18.38 -4.26
N ASN A 57 15.86 -18.20 -5.58
CA ASN A 57 15.09 -18.99 -6.52
C ASN A 57 15.89 -20.25 -6.91
N PRO A 58 15.44 -21.45 -6.53
CA PRO A 58 16.20 -22.68 -6.72
C PRO A 58 16.26 -23.15 -8.18
N ASP A 59 15.26 -22.84 -9.01
CA ASP A 59 15.23 -23.20 -10.43
C ASP A 59 14.47 -22.14 -11.25
N PRO A 60 15.18 -21.19 -11.89
CA PRO A 60 14.55 -20.12 -12.68
C PRO A 60 13.95 -20.60 -14.01
N THR A 61 14.18 -21.86 -14.41
CA THR A 61 13.68 -22.42 -15.67
C THR A 61 12.31 -23.08 -15.53
N GLN A 62 11.89 -23.35 -14.29
CA GLN A 62 10.57 -23.89 -14.00
C GLN A 62 9.48 -22.86 -14.23
N TRP A 63 8.36 -23.31 -14.81
CA TRP A 63 7.13 -22.52 -14.82
C TRP A 63 6.39 -22.76 -13.51
N ILE A 64 6.37 -21.76 -12.64
CA ILE A 64 5.67 -21.81 -11.36
C ILE A 64 4.49 -20.84 -11.42
N GLY A 65 3.30 -21.37 -11.14
CA GLY A 65 2.06 -20.60 -11.08
C GLY A 65 1.62 -20.35 -9.64
N TRP A 66 0.46 -19.72 -9.52
CA TRP A 66 -0.17 -19.55 -8.21
C TRP A 66 -0.66 -20.89 -7.64
N GLY A 67 -0.50 -21.07 -6.31
CA GLY A 67 -1.02 -22.21 -5.58
C GLY A 67 -0.68 -22.18 -4.08
N ASP A 68 -1.19 -23.15 -3.34
CA ASP A 68 -1.05 -23.20 -1.87
C ASP A 68 0.09 -24.12 -1.39
N ARG A 69 0.82 -24.77 -2.32
CA ARG A 69 1.95 -25.63 -1.96
C ARG A 69 3.18 -24.77 -1.71
N THR A 70 4.13 -25.29 -0.94
CA THR A 70 5.43 -24.64 -0.70
C THR A 70 6.27 -24.42 -1.97
N VAL A 71 5.93 -25.08 -3.08
CA VAL A 71 6.59 -24.98 -4.38
C VAL A 71 5.82 -24.09 -5.37
N ASP A 72 4.66 -23.58 -4.98
CA ASP A 72 3.86 -22.66 -5.78
C ASP A 72 4.13 -21.21 -5.36
N GLU A 73 3.79 -20.26 -6.22
CA GLU A 73 3.95 -18.83 -5.95
C GLU A 73 2.70 -18.22 -5.32
N MET A 74 2.90 -17.17 -4.51
CA MET A 74 1.81 -16.37 -3.95
C MET A 74 2.14 -14.89 -4.06
N ALA A 75 1.11 -14.07 -4.29
CA ALA A 75 1.17 -12.62 -4.12
C ALA A 75 -0.05 -12.19 -3.30
N HIS A 76 0.19 -11.80 -2.06
CA HIS A 76 -0.87 -11.46 -1.11
C HIS A 76 -0.44 -10.22 -0.32
N ALA A 77 -1.34 -9.25 -0.17
CA ALA A 77 -1.19 -8.16 0.79
C ALA A 77 -2.36 -8.19 1.78
N TRP A 78 -2.04 -8.14 3.08
CA TRP A 78 -3.02 -7.98 4.14
C TRP A 78 -3.19 -6.48 4.40
N ILE A 79 -4.42 -6.00 4.31
CA ILE A 79 -4.74 -4.56 4.44
C ILE A 79 -5.85 -4.40 5.47
N ASN A 80 -5.59 -3.57 6.48
CA ASN A 80 -6.62 -3.13 7.41
C ASN A 80 -7.29 -1.86 6.88
N ILE A 81 -8.62 -1.88 6.82
CA ILE A 81 -9.43 -0.75 6.34
C ILE A 81 -10.49 -0.45 7.40
N THR A 82 -10.62 0.81 7.77
CA THR A 82 -11.71 1.31 8.62
C THR A 82 -12.64 2.16 7.77
N TYR A 83 -13.93 1.84 7.80
CA TYR A 83 -14.95 2.62 7.12
C TYR A 83 -15.42 3.78 8.00
N MET A 84 -15.76 4.89 7.36
CA MET A 84 -16.23 6.12 8.00
C MET A 84 -17.46 6.62 7.25
N GLY A 85 -18.41 7.23 7.97
CA GLY A 85 -19.57 7.88 7.36
C GLY A 85 -19.18 9.17 6.62
N ASP A 86 -19.99 9.59 5.67
CA ASP A 86 -19.69 10.75 4.80
C ASP A 86 -19.48 12.06 5.61
N ASP A 87 -20.28 12.27 6.67
CA ASP A 87 -20.17 13.43 7.55
C ASP A 87 -18.83 13.45 8.31
N ASP A 88 -18.43 12.30 8.87
CA ASP A 88 -17.19 12.18 9.62
C ASP A 88 -15.97 12.26 8.69
N PHE A 89 -16.07 11.69 7.49
CA PHE A 89 -15.03 11.78 6.47
C PHE A 89 -14.78 13.24 6.09
N THR A 90 -15.84 14.01 5.87
CA THR A 90 -15.74 15.43 5.52
C THR A 90 -15.05 16.22 6.64
N LYS A 91 -15.49 16.04 7.89
CA LYS A 91 -14.88 16.69 9.06
C LYS A 91 -13.39 16.35 9.19
N GLU A 92 -13.03 15.09 9.01
CA GLU A 92 -11.64 14.63 9.16
C GLU A 92 -10.74 15.18 8.04
N VAL A 93 -11.23 15.23 6.80
CA VAL A 93 -10.51 15.86 5.68
C VAL A 93 -10.25 17.35 5.95
N GLU A 94 -11.26 18.08 6.42
CA GLU A 94 -11.14 19.50 6.77
C GLU A 94 -10.15 19.71 7.92
N ALA A 95 -10.24 18.88 8.97
CA ALA A 95 -9.34 18.95 10.12
C ALA A 95 -7.86 18.72 9.71
N ARG A 96 -7.59 17.74 8.84
CA ARG A 96 -6.22 17.48 8.35
C ARG A 96 -5.70 18.60 7.45
N LYS A 97 -6.53 19.16 6.58
CA LYS A 97 -6.17 20.33 5.77
C LYS A 97 -5.77 21.52 6.65
N ALA A 98 -6.56 21.82 7.68
CA ALA A 98 -6.26 22.91 8.61
C ALA A 98 -4.93 22.69 9.35
N LYS A 99 -4.69 21.47 9.87
CA LYS A 99 -3.41 21.11 10.53
C LYS A 99 -2.19 21.29 9.60
N LEU A 100 -2.31 20.89 8.33
CA LEU A 100 -1.24 21.02 7.33
C LEU A 100 -0.92 22.50 7.02
N THR A 101 -1.95 23.34 6.86
CA THR A 101 -1.77 24.78 6.63
C THR A 101 -1.04 25.45 7.79
N THR A 102 -1.49 25.22 9.03
CA THR A 102 -0.87 25.81 10.23
C THR A 102 0.57 25.33 10.48
N THR A 103 0.90 24.11 10.05
CA THR A 103 2.27 23.58 10.13
C THR A 103 3.18 24.27 9.12
N THR A 104 2.68 24.48 7.90
CA THR A 104 3.42 25.14 6.81
C THR A 104 3.72 26.61 7.16
N GLU A 105 2.77 27.34 7.72
CA GLU A 105 2.94 28.73 8.15
C GLU A 105 3.99 28.87 9.27
N ARG A 106 4.03 27.91 10.22
CA ARG A 106 5.00 27.89 11.32
C ARG A 106 6.42 27.54 10.89
N GLN A 107 6.60 26.83 9.78
CA GLN A 107 7.93 26.49 9.24
C GLN A 107 8.53 27.60 8.38
N GLN A 108 7.73 28.61 7.98
CA GLN A 108 8.15 29.73 7.15
C GLN A 108 8.49 31.01 7.95
N GLN A 109 8.26 31.00 9.27
CA GLN A 109 8.69 32.04 10.21
C GLN A 109 9.92 31.58 10.98
#